data_AF-A0A835FJS9-F1
#
_entry.id   AF-A0A835FJS9-F1
#
_cell.length_a   1.000
_cell.length_b   1.000
_cell.length_c   1.000
_cell.angle_alpha   90.00
_cell.angle_beta   90.00
_cell.angle_gamma   90.00
#
_symmetry.space_group_name_H-M   'P 1'
#
loop_
_entity.id
_entity.type
_entity.pdbx_description
1 polymer ?
#
loop_
_entity_poly.entity_id
_entity_poly.type
_entity_poly.pdbx_seq_one_letter_code
_entity_poly.pdbx_strand_id
1 'polypeptide(L)'
;MPKIQDIYRAFRHKYGISGQPKKIWYFDPDFVIQFESPEIRDMVLSDKSIEGLNFKCALSMWSNDYRCQKIEWNTKVTITMSRIPPQSCAKKWLKPLVAPFCDIRTFSINERKGTCTITCFAQSVESIPDHVNLGMSYPHEHGTNIKGFKINMHTAPLYDPQDNESADPGKQISSVRRNN
;
A
#
# COMPACT_ATOMS: atom_id res chain seq x y z
N MET A 1 6.93 24.39 17.02
CA MET A 1 6.50 23.05 17.44
C MET A 1 7.13 22.71 18.79
N PRO A 2 6.43 22.01 19.67
CA PRO A 2 7.00 21.59 20.97
C PRO A 2 8.20 20.66 20.74
N LYS A 3 9.17 20.67 21.66
CA LYS A 3 10.26 19.69 21.69
C LYS A 3 9.82 18.49 22.52
N ILE A 4 10.51 17.35 22.36
CA ILE A 4 10.26 16.14 23.16
C ILE A 4 10.28 16.44 24.67
N GLN A 5 11.20 17.30 25.13
CA GLN A 5 11.28 17.71 26.54
C GLN A 5 10.02 18.46 27.01
N ASP A 6 9.39 19.25 26.14
CA ASP A 6 8.16 19.97 26.45
C ASP A 6 6.99 18.99 26.62
N ILE A 7 6.96 17.93 25.79
CA ILE A 7 5.98 16.85 25.92
C ILE A 7 6.18 16.10 27.25
N TYR A 8 7.41 15.70 27.59
CA TYR A 8 7.70 15.08 28.90
C TYR A 8 7.27 15.95 30.08
N ARG A 9 7.51 17.27 30.01
CA ARG A 9 7.09 18.22 31.04
C ARG A 9 5.58 18.29 31.16
N ALA A 10 4.86 18.33 30.04
CA ALA A 10 3.40 18.33 30.04
C ALA A 10 2.83 17.06 30.70
N PHE A 11 3.39 15.89 30.37
CA PHE A 11 3.01 14.61 31.00
C PHE A 11 3.28 14.62 32.51
N ARG A 12 4.48 15.05 32.90
CA ARG A 12 4.85 15.13 34.32
C ARG A 12 3.97 16.10 35.10
N HIS A 13 3.60 17.22 34.50
CA HIS A 13 2.74 18.21 35.13
C HIS A 13 1.32 17.67 35.34
N LYS A 14 0.77 16.96 34.34
CA LYS A 14 -0.61 16.48 34.37
C LYS A 14 -0.80 15.17 35.14
N TYR A 15 0.11 14.21 34.99
CA TYR A 15 -0.04 12.85 35.53
C TYR A 15 1.02 12.47 36.57
N GLY A 16 1.91 13.39 36.94
CA GLY A 16 2.99 13.13 37.87
C GLY A 16 4.06 12.17 37.31
N ILE A 17 4.77 11.49 38.21
CA ILE A 17 5.84 10.54 37.85
C ILE A 17 5.24 9.24 37.29
N SER A 18 4.11 8.80 37.83
CA SER A 18 3.45 7.53 37.48
C SER A 18 2.87 7.54 36.07
N GLY A 19 2.46 8.69 35.53
CA GLY A 19 1.94 8.79 34.16
C GLY A 19 2.97 9.22 33.12
N GLN A 20 4.27 9.13 33.42
CA GLN A 20 5.28 9.50 32.44
C GLN A 20 5.38 8.48 31.30
N PRO A 21 5.54 8.96 30.05
CA PRO A 21 5.94 8.11 28.95
C PRO A 21 7.26 7.42 29.23
N LYS A 22 7.36 6.14 28.87
CA LYS A 22 8.63 5.42 28.80
C LYS A 22 9.54 6.05 27.76
N LYS A 23 8.98 6.34 26.58
CA LYS A 23 9.72 6.86 25.44
C LYS A 23 8.83 7.70 24.54
N ILE A 24 9.41 8.76 23.98
CA ILE A 24 8.77 9.60 22.97
C ILE A 24 9.68 9.64 21.75
N TRP A 25 9.10 9.46 20.56
CA TRP A 25 9.76 9.67 19.28
C TRP A 25 9.15 10.85 18.55
N TYR A 26 9.99 11.58 17.82
CA TYR A 26 9.53 12.56 16.86
C TYR A 26 9.09 11.86 15.58
N PHE A 27 7.89 12.15 15.10
CA PHE A 27 7.32 11.60 13.87
C PHE A 27 6.55 12.69 13.14
N ASP A 28 7.29 13.65 12.58
CA ASP A 28 6.77 14.90 12.01
C ASP A 28 5.47 14.73 11.21
N PRO A 29 4.44 15.56 11.43
CA PRO A 29 4.31 16.63 12.46
C PRO A 29 4.00 16.16 13.90
N ASP A 30 3.92 14.85 14.18
CA ASP A 30 3.39 14.29 15.42
C ASP A 30 4.46 13.67 16.33
N PHE A 31 4.04 13.17 17.49
CA PHE A 31 4.87 12.41 18.43
C PHE A 31 4.29 11.01 18.62
N VAL A 32 5.15 10.00 18.67
CA VAL A 32 4.78 8.66 19.10
C VAL A 32 5.17 8.50 20.56
N ILE A 33 4.23 8.05 21.38
CA ILE A 33 4.40 7.97 22.83
C ILE A 33 4.20 6.52 23.26
N GLN A 34 5.22 5.95 23.90
CA GLN A 34 5.15 4.63 24.50
C GLN A 34 5.03 4.74 26.02
N PHE A 35 4.11 3.98 26.59
CA PHE A 35 3.95 3.80 28.03
C PHE A 35 4.42 2.42 28.45
N GLU A 36 4.80 2.27 29.72
CA GLU A 36 5.19 0.98 30.29
C GLU A 36 3.99 0.05 30.47
N SER A 37 2.82 0.61 30.78
CA SER A 37 1.59 -0.15 31.05
C SER A 37 0.42 0.31 30.16
N PRO A 38 -0.44 -0.61 29.70
CA PRO A 38 -1.67 -0.28 28.98
C PRO A 38 -2.62 0.60 29.79
N GLU A 39 -2.69 0.42 31.10
CA GLU A 39 -3.58 1.17 32.00
C GLU A 39 -3.21 2.66 32.00
N ILE A 40 -1.91 2.99 32.06
CA ILE A 40 -1.43 4.37 31.97
C ILE A 40 -1.74 4.96 30.59
N ARG A 41 -1.52 4.19 29.52
CA ARG A 41 -1.84 4.60 28.16
C ARG A 41 -3.33 4.94 28.03
N ASP A 42 -4.21 4.07 28.52
CA ASP A 42 -5.66 4.21 28.34
C ASP A 42 -6.22 5.36 29.19
N MET A 43 -5.67 5.56 30.39
CA MET A 43 -5.93 6.76 31.20
C MET A 43 -5.54 8.03 30.44
N VAL A 44 -4.33 8.10 29.89
CA VAL A 44 -3.87 9.25 29.09
C VAL A 44 -4.75 9.48 27.87
N LEU A 45 -5.11 8.41 27.14
CA LEU A 45 -5.95 8.50 25.95
C LEU A 45 -7.36 9.03 26.26
N SER A 46 -7.90 8.77 27.46
CA SER A 46 -9.22 9.25 27.88
C SER A 46 -9.33 10.78 27.92
N ASP A 47 -8.20 11.47 28.11
CA ASP A 47 -8.14 12.93 28.17
C ASP A 47 -8.17 13.61 26.79
N LYS A 48 -8.04 12.84 25.69
CA LYS A 48 -8.10 13.26 24.28
C LYS A 48 -7.07 14.30 23.84
N SER A 49 -6.41 14.99 24.76
CA SER A 49 -5.38 15.98 24.49
C SER A 49 -4.45 16.19 25.67
N ILE A 50 -3.25 16.65 25.35
CA ILE A 50 -2.28 17.14 26.32
C ILE A 50 -1.89 18.58 26.01
N GLU A 51 -1.80 19.39 27.06
CA GLU A 51 -1.51 20.80 26.97
C GLU A 51 -0.18 21.09 27.68
N GLY A 52 0.64 21.92 27.05
CA GLY A 52 1.83 22.47 27.65
C GLY A 52 1.87 23.98 27.46
N LEU A 53 2.97 24.61 27.91
CA LEU A 53 3.06 26.06 28.09
C LEU A 53 2.68 26.90 26.84
N ASN A 54 2.84 26.36 25.63
CA ASN A 54 2.49 27.05 24.37
C ASN A 54 2.01 26.07 23.28
N PHE A 55 1.43 24.93 23.66
CA PHE A 55 0.95 23.95 22.68
C PHE A 55 -0.19 23.12 23.25
N LYS A 56 -1.01 22.61 22.32
CA LYS A 56 -2.02 21.59 22.58
C LYS A 56 -1.88 20.51 21.54
N CYS A 57 -1.69 19.28 22.00
CA CYS A 57 -1.60 18.10 21.13
C CYS A 57 -2.83 17.24 21.35
N ALA A 58 -3.51 16.85 20.27
CA ALA A 58 -4.52 15.81 20.33
C ALA A 58 -3.85 14.47 20.63
N LEU A 59 -4.54 13.62 21.39
CA LEU A 59 -4.10 12.27 21.70
C LEU A 59 -4.98 11.29 20.93
N SER A 60 -4.35 10.40 20.17
CA SER A 60 -5.01 9.33 19.44
C SER A 60 -4.23 8.04 19.61
N MET A 61 -4.95 6.92 19.65
CA MET A 61 -4.31 5.61 19.66
C MET A 61 -3.57 5.38 18.34
N TRP A 62 -2.32 4.90 18.43
CA TRP A 62 -1.60 4.45 17.26
C TRP A 62 -2.34 3.25 16.65
N SER A 63 -2.71 3.36 15.38
CA SER A 63 -3.40 2.30 14.64
C SER A 63 -2.67 2.04 13.33
N ASN A 64 -2.90 0.86 12.74
CA ASN A 64 -2.36 0.54 11.42
C ASN A 64 -2.94 1.43 10.32
N ASP A 65 -4.03 2.14 10.59
CA ASP A 65 -4.66 3.09 9.66
C ASP A 65 -4.11 4.51 9.82
N TYR A 66 -3.26 4.77 10.83
CA TYR A 66 -2.77 6.10 11.13
C TYR A 66 -1.93 6.67 9.97
N ARG A 67 -2.41 7.78 9.39
CA ARG A 67 -1.87 8.41 8.17
C ARG A 67 -1.81 7.50 6.94
N CYS A 68 -2.48 6.35 6.97
CA CYS A 68 -2.56 5.48 5.81
C CYS A 68 -3.56 6.05 4.80
N GLN A 69 -3.16 6.07 3.54
CA GLN A 69 -4.10 6.23 2.45
C GLN A 69 -4.85 4.91 2.28
N LYS A 70 -6.17 4.94 2.45
CA LYS A 70 -7.02 3.78 2.14
C LYS A 70 -7.25 3.77 0.63
N ILE A 71 -6.72 2.75 -0.03
CA ILE A 71 -6.89 2.53 -1.47
C ILE A 71 -7.70 1.25 -1.64
N GLU A 72 -8.84 1.35 -2.30
CA GLU A 72 -9.65 0.19 -2.64
C GLU A 72 -9.12 -0.42 -3.94
N TRP A 73 -8.72 -1.69 -3.88
CA TRP A 73 -8.24 -2.45 -5.01
C TRP A 73 -9.34 -3.38 -5.50
N ASN A 74 -10.22 -2.85 -6.35
CA ASN A 74 -11.43 -3.54 -6.83
C ASN A 74 -11.37 -3.90 -8.32
N THR A 75 -10.44 -3.31 -9.09
CA THR A 75 -10.35 -3.52 -10.53
C THR A 75 -9.39 -4.66 -10.84
N LYS A 76 -9.89 -5.75 -11.42
CA LYS A 76 -9.07 -6.89 -11.84
C LYS A 76 -8.30 -6.52 -13.11
N VAL A 77 -6.98 -6.60 -13.06
CA VAL A 77 -6.11 -6.24 -14.18
C VAL A 77 -5.03 -7.30 -14.41
N THR A 78 -4.53 -7.35 -15.64
CA THR A 78 -3.32 -8.07 -16.02
C THR A 78 -2.22 -7.07 -16.37
N ILE A 79 -1.08 -7.20 -15.70
CA ILE A 79 0.12 -6.41 -15.97
C ILE A 79 1.13 -7.31 -16.69
N THR A 80 1.61 -6.86 -17.84
CA THR A 80 2.70 -7.50 -18.58
C THR A 80 3.94 -6.64 -18.50
N MET A 81 4.96 -7.14 -17.81
CA MET A 81 6.27 -6.52 -17.69
C MET A 81 7.20 -7.04 -18.80
N SER A 82 7.95 -6.14 -19.44
CA SER A 82 8.92 -6.46 -20.48
C SER A 82 10.21 -5.65 -20.32
N ARG A 83 11.25 -6.05 -21.07
CA ARG A 83 12.63 -5.52 -20.94
C ARG A 83 13.26 -5.81 -19.58
N ILE A 84 12.92 -6.95 -18.99
CA ILE A 84 13.49 -7.39 -17.72
C ILE A 84 14.93 -7.88 -17.95
N PRO A 85 15.94 -7.36 -17.25
CA PRO A 85 17.30 -7.88 -17.34
C PRO A 85 17.35 -9.36 -16.91
N PRO A 86 18.05 -10.25 -17.64
CA PRO A 86 18.03 -11.69 -17.38
C PRO A 86 18.35 -12.08 -15.93
N GLN A 87 19.39 -11.47 -15.34
CA GLN A 87 19.82 -11.67 -13.96
C GLN A 87 18.78 -11.28 -12.89
N SER A 88 17.75 -10.54 -13.29
CA SER A 88 16.70 -10.03 -12.42
C SER A 88 15.31 -10.55 -12.77
N CYS A 89 15.21 -11.49 -13.71
CA CYS A 89 13.96 -12.12 -14.13
C CYS A 89 13.46 -13.14 -13.10
N ALA A 90 13.26 -12.67 -11.85
CA ALA A 90 12.83 -13.48 -10.73
C ALA A 90 11.83 -12.72 -9.86
N LYS A 91 10.90 -13.45 -9.25
CA LYS A 91 9.80 -12.89 -8.44
C LYS A 91 10.29 -11.94 -7.34
N LYS A 92 11.43 -12.24 -6.72
CA LYS A 92 12.02 -11.42 -5.65
C LYS A 92 12.36 -9.97 -6.07
N TRP A 93 12.69 -9.77 -7.35
CA TRP A 93 13.05 -8.46 -7.89
C TRP A 93 11.85 -7.71 -8.46
N LEU A 94 10.94 -8.44 -9.08
CA LEU A 94 9.82 -7.86 -9.81
C LEU A 94 8.60 -7.59 -8.94
N LYS A 95 8.31 -8.46 -7.95
CA LYS A 95 7.16 -8.28 -7.04
C LYS A 95 7.19 -6.92 -6.31
N PRO A 96 8.33 -6.46 -5.75
CA PRO A 96 8.40 -5.16 -5.07
C PRO A 96 8.14 -3.97 -5.98
N LEU A 97 8.38 -4.09 -7.30
CA LEU A 97 8.14 -3.00 -8.25
C LEU A 97 6.64 -2.75 -8.49
N VAL A 98 5.81 -3.77 -8.27
CA VAL A 98 4.39 -3.76 -8.61
C VAL A 98 3.50 -3.71 -7.37
N ALA A 99 3.99 -4.22 -6.24
CA ALA A 99 3.28 -4.25 -4.96
C ALA A 99 2.72 -2.90 -4.46
N PRO A 100 3.34 -1.72 -4.72
CA PRO A 100 2.78 -0.44 -4.31
C PRO A 100 1.46 -0.08 -5.02
N PHE A 101 1.19 -0.68 -6.18
CA PHE A 101 0.08 -0.26 -7.06
C PHE A 101 -1.10 -1.23 -7.05
N CYS A 102 -0.94 -2.46 -6.53
CA CYS A 102 -1.97 -3.50 -6.62
C CYS A 102 -1.80 -4.66 -5.61
N ASP A 103 -2.88 -5.41 -5.40
CA ASP A 103 -2.89 -6.72 -4.73
C ASP A 103 -2.56 -7.84 -5.71
N ILE A 104 -1.38 -8.43 -5.59
CA ILE A 104 -0.89 -9.47 -6.51
C ILE A 104 -1.56 -10.81 -6.20
N ARG A 105 -2.29 -11.37 -7.17
CA ARG A 105 -2.92 -12.70 -7.08
C ARG A 105 -2.05 -13.80 -7.67
N THR A 106 -1.64 -13.62 -8.92
CA THR A 106 -0.81 -14.59 -9.64
C THR A 106 0.41 -13.90 -10.23
N PHE A 107 1.47 -14.67 -10.40
CA PHE A 107 2.76 -14.16 -10.86
C PHE A 107 3.43 -15.23 -11.72
N SER A 108 3.53 -14.98 -13.02
CA SER A 108 4.10 -15.90 -14.01
C SER A 108 5.30 -15.25 -14.69
N ILE A 109 6.41 -15.99 -14.77
CA ILE A 109 7.65 -15.50 -15.36
C ILE A 109 7.98 -16.36 -16.58
N ASN A 110 8.32 -15.70 -17.67
CA ASN A 110 8.91 -16.33 -18.84
C ASN A 110 10.34 -15.82 -19.01
N GLU A 111 11.29 -16.55 -18.42
CA GLU A 111 12.72 -16.19 -18.44
C GLU A 111 13.28 -16.13 -19.87
N ARG A 112 12.85 -17.04 -20.75
CA ARG A 112 13.29 -17.09 -22.15
C ARG A 112 12.91 -15.84 -22.94
N LYS A 113 11.75 -15.25 -22.64
CA LYS A 113 11.27 -14.02 -23.27
C LYS A 113 11.66 -12.75 -22.49
N GLY A 114 12.17 -12.88 -21.28
CA GLY A 114 12.42 -11.74 -20.39
C GLY A 114 11.13 -10.98 -20.06
N THR A 115 10.02 -11.70 -19.93
CA THR A 115 8.68 -11.13 -19.66
C THR A 115 8.08 -11.71 -18.40
N CYS A 116 7.26 -10.93 -17.71
CA CYS A 116 6.48 -11.38 -16.57
C CYS A 116 5.03 -10.94 -16.73
N THR A 117 4.09 -11.84 -16.43
CA THR A 117 2.66 -11.55 -16.43
C THR A 117 2.12 -11.71 -15.01
N ILE A 118 1.36 -10.71 -14.57
CA ILE A 118 0.85 -10.60 -13.21
C ILE A 118 -0.65 -10.37 -13.31
N THR A 119 -1.44 -11.16 -12.59
CA THR A 119 -2.86 -10.86 -12.38
C THR A 119 -3.03 -10.29 -10.98
N CYS A 120 -3.72 -9.18 -10.87
CA CYS A 120 -3.83 -8.43 -9.63
C CYS A 120 -5.11 -7.60 -9.56
N PHE A 121 -5.41 -7.08 -8.37
CA PHE A 121 -6.43 -6.07 -8.18
C PHE A 121 -5.76 -4.72 -7.97
N ALA A 122 -6.15 -3.73 -8.77
CA ALA A 122 -5.65 -2.36 -8.70
C ALA A 122 -6.79 -1.37 -8.43
N GLN A 123 -6.46 -0.11 -8.18
CA GLN A 123 -7.46 0.95 -8.08
C GLN A 123 -8.15 1.20 -9.43
N SER A 124 -7.36 1.26 -10.50
CA SER A 124 -7.82 1.32 -11.90
C SER A 124 -6.69 0.82 -12.83
N VAL A 125 -6.95 0.69 -14.13
CA VAL A 125 -5.90 0.35 -15.12
C VAL A 125 -4.81 1.43 -15.16
N GLU A 126 -5.21 2.70 -15.08
CA GLU A 126 -4.36 3.88 -15.15
C GLU A 126 -3.55 4.10 -13.86
N SER A 127 -3.93 3.46 -12.76
CA SER A 127 -3.19 3.53 -11.49
C SER A 127 -1.85 2.80 -11.55
N ILE A 128 -1.66 1.91 -12.53
CA ILE A 128 -0.41 1.21 -12.77
C ILE A 128 0.46 2.04 -13.73
N PRO A 129 1.69 2.40 -13.36
CA PRO A 129 2.55 3.19 -14.25
C PRO A 129 3.03 2.37 -15.44
N ASP A 130 3.21 3.01 -16.60
CA ASP A 130 3.71 2.35 -17.82
C ASP A 130 5.18 1.89 -17.71
N HIS A 131 5.91 2.40 -16.73
CA HIS A 131 7.32 2.07 -16.52
C HIS A 131 7.74 2.19 -15.06
N VAL A 132 8.69 1.33 -14.69
CA VAL A 132 9.36 1.35 -13.39
C VAL A 132 10.86 1.15 -13.58
N ASN A 133 11.65 1.71 -12.68
CA ASN A 133 13.10 1.57 -12.71
C ASN A 133 13.54 0.49 -11.72
N LEU A 134 14.27 -0.51 -12.22
CA LEU A 134 14.93 -1.51 -11.40
C LEU A 134 16.41 -1.15 -11.23
N GLY A 135 16.81 -0.83 -10.00
CA GLY A 135 18.21 -0.66 -9.64
C GLY A 135 18.86 -2.01 -9.35
N MET A 136 20.01 -2.28 -9.97
CA MET A 136 20.81 -3.47 -9.71
C MET A 136 22.22 -3.06 -9.29
N SER A 137 22.69 -3.64 -8.18
CA SER A 137 24.02 -3.40 -7.63
C SER A 137 25.04 -4.36 -8.23
N TYR A 138 26.16 -3.83 -8.70
CA TYR A 138 27.29 -4.56 -9.25
C TYR A 138 28.55 -4.24 -8.44
N PRO A 139 28.98 -5.13 -7.54
CA PRO A 139 30.19 -4.93 -6.77
C PRO A 139 31.43 -5.04 -7.66
N HIS A 140 32.45 -4.24 -7.36
CA HIS A 140 33.77 -4.26 -7.98
C HIS A 140 34.84 -3.84 -6.95
N GLU A 141 36.13 -3.91 -7.32
CA GLU A 141 37.27 -3.71 -6.40
C GLU A 141 37.33 -2.35 -5.69
N HIS A 142 36.60 -1.34 -6.19
CA HIS A 142 36.61 0.03 -5.66
C HIS A 142 35.22 0.52 -5.21
N GLY A 143 34.24 -0.38 -5.09
CA GLY A 143 32.90 -0.03 -4.65
C GLY A 143 31.79 -0.81 -5.33
N THR A 144 30.61 -0.20 -5.37
CA THR A 144 29.42 -0.79 -6.00
C THR A 144 28.83 0.19 -7.00
N ASN A 145 28.68 -0.24 -8.24
CA ASN A 145 27.94 0.52 -9.24
C ASN A 145 26.47 0.10 -9.21
N ILE A 146 25.56 1.08 -9.13
CA ILE A 146 24.12 0.82 -9.24
C ILE A 146 23.69 1.18 -10.66
N LYS A 147 23.23 0.18 -11.41
CA LYS A 147 22.68 0.38 -12.75
C LYS A 147 21.16 0.32 -12.73
N GLY A 148 20.52 1.36 -13.24
CA GLY A 148 19.07 1.42 -13.42
C GLY A 148 18.64 0.81 -14.76
N PHE A 149 17.62 -0.05 -14.73
CA PHE A 149 16.97 -0.60 -15.91
C PHE A 149 15.52 -0.16 -15.95
N LYS A 150 15.10 0.47 -17.06
CA LYS A 150 13.72 0.85 -17.29
C LYS A 150 12.92 -0.37 -17.76
N ILE A 151 12.04 -0.86 -16.91
CA ILE A 151 11.12 -1.96 -17.20
C ILE A 151 9.80 -1.36 -17.68
N ASN A 152 9.28 -1.86 -18.79
CA ASN A 152 8.00 -1.44 -19.32
C ASN A 152 6.89 -2.28 -18.70
N MET A 153 5.76 -1.66 -18.37
CA MET A 153 4.57 -2.32 -17.87
C MET A 153 3.40 -1.96 -18.78
N HIS A 154 2.69 -2.98 -19.25
CA HIS A 154 1.45 -2.82 -20.00
C HIS A 154 0.32 -3.40 -19.17
N THR A 155 -0.68 -2.59 -18.87
CA THR A 155 -1.83 -2.98 -18.05
C THR A 155 -3.07 -3.09 -18.92
N ALA A 156 -3.85 -4.14 -18.72
CA ALA A 156 -5.14 -4.33 -19.37
C ALA A 156 -6.18 -4.81 -18.34
N PRO A 157 -7.46 -4.43 -18.48
CA PRO A 157 -8.52 -5.00 -17.68
C PRO A 157 -8.59 -6.51 -17.92
N LEU A 158 -8.78 -7.28 -16.85
CA LEU A 158 -9.03 -8.71 -16.96
C LEU A 158 -10.53 -8.95 -16.82
N TYR A 159 -11.17 -9.27 -17.94
CA TYR A 159 -12.57 -9.70 -17.95
C TYR A 159 -12.67 -11.17 -17.54
N ASP A 160 -13.50 -11.45 -16.54
CA ASP A 160 -13.89 -12.83 -16.28
C ASP A 160 -15.00 -13.22 -17.27
N PRO A 161 -14.87 -14.35 -17.99
CA PRO A 161 -15.88 -14.80 -18.94
C PRO A 161 -17.28 -15.06 -18.34
N GLN A 162 -17.42 -15.03 -17.01
CA GLN A 162 -18.69 -15.27 -16.31
C GLN A 162 -19.60 -14.04 -16.20
N ASP A 163 -19.11 -12.83 -16.53
CA ASP A 163 -19.94 -11.61 -16.46
C ASP A 163 -20.86 -11.43 -17.68
N ASN A 164 -20.82 -12.33 -18.67
CA ASN A 164 -21.61 -12.25 -19.90
C ASN A 164 -22.70 -13.35 -20.05
N GLU A 165 -23.05 -14.07 -18.98
CA GLU A 165 -24.12 -15.09 -19.02
C GLU A 165 -25.47 -14.58 -18.46
N SER A 166 -25.77 -13.30 -18.67
CA SER A 166 -27.11 -12.74 -18.45
C SER A 166 -27.53 -11.76 -19.55
N ALA A 167 -27.43 -12.22 -20.80
CA ALA A 167 -28.19 -11.66 -21.90
C ALA A 167 -28.66 -12.82 -22.79
N ASP A 168 -29.81 -13.41 -22.44
CA ASP A 168 -30.55 -14.34 -23.29
C ASP A 168 -31.32 -13.54 -24.37
N PRO A 169 -30.96 -13.60 -25.66
CA PRO A 169 -31.74 -13.01 -26.74
C PRO A 169 -32.55 -14.16 -27.37
N GLY A 170 -33.60 -14.61 -26.69
CA GLY A 170 -34.20 -15.90 -27.00
C GLY A 170 -35.71 -16.05 -26.79
N LYS A 171 -36.50 -14.97 -26.77
CA LYS A 171 -37.98 -15.08 -26.85
C LYS A 171 -38.56 -14.15 -27.91
N GLN A 172 -38.46 -14.56 -29.17
CA GLN A 172 -39.46 -14.16 -30.17
C GLN A 172 -40.68 -15.06 -30.01
N ILE A 173 -41.75 -14.46 -29.49
CA ILE A 173 -43.10 -15.01 -29.58
C ILE A 173 -43.58 -14.75 -31.02
N SER A 174 -43.65 -15.79 -31.83
CA SER A 174 -44.48 -15.80 -33.05
C SER A 174 -45.60 -16.82 -32.85
N SER A 175 -46.76 -16.31 -32.43
CA SER A 175 -48.02 -17.04 -32.55
C SER A 175 -48.79 -16.51 -33.77
N VAL A 176 -49.67 -17.37 -34.28
CA VAL A 176 -50.68 -17.17 -35.32
C VAL A 176 -50.20 -17.28 -36.78
N ARG A 177 -50.41 -18.46 -37.39
CA ARG A 177 -51.58 -18.78 -38.23
C ARG A 177 -51.42 -20.19 -38.85
N ARG A 178 -52.38 -21.08 -38.60
CA ARG A 178 -52.67 -22.23 -39.49
C ARG A 178 -54.07 -22.04 -40.04
N ASN A 179 -54.17 -22.30 -41.34
CA ASN A 179 -55.33 -22.11 -42.21
C ASN A 179 -56.52 -22.99 -41.84
N ASN A 180 -57.72 -22.43 -41.96
CA ASN A 180 -58.80 -22.92 -42.83
C ASN A 180 -59.76 -21.78 -43.15
#